data_AF-A0A1F5Y1W8-F1
#
_entry.id   AF-A0A1F5Y1W8-F1
#
_cell.length_a   1.000
_cell.length_b   1.000
_cell.length_c   1.000
_cell.angle_alpha   90.00
_cell.angle_beta   90.00
_cell.angle_gamma   90.00
#
_symmetry.space_group_name_H-M   'P 1'
#
loop_
_entity.id
_entity.type
_entity.pdbx_description
1 polymer ?
#
loop_
_entity_poly.entity_id
_entity_poly.type
_entity_poly.pdbx_seq_one_letter_code
_entity_poly.pdbx_strand_id
1 'polypeptide(L)'
;MMPNEANANSAEWKFISTPVSSGIRKQPVSDCEGILGARNRARTALNEVSDAEFGVGIEGTLEMVSGICYLRTWSVVINDKGDEGSGAGPSVFVPANIVSLIRQGYQLGEAIEKTSGIPNARYEYGHIGLMTRNAISRLDEEAMAVQMALAALLHKKS
;
A
#
# COMPACT_ATOMS: atom_id res chain seq x y z
N MET A 1 20.70 1.83 22.18
CA MET A 1 19.68 2.28 23.14
C MET A 1 18.36 2.26 22.39
N MET A 2 17.46 1.32 22.72
CA MET A 2 16.10 1.33 22.16
C MET A 2 15.41 2.64 22.60
N PRO A 3 14.56 3.27 21.77
CA PRO A 3 13.78 4.41 22.23
C PRO A 3 12.94 4.00 23.44
N ASN A 4 12.86 4.88 24.44
CA ASN A 4 11.94 4.78 25.57
C ASN A 4 10.54 4.40 25.06
N GLU A 5 9.84 3.59 25.85
CA GLU A 5 8.42 3.30 25.67
C GLU A 5 7.70 4.58 25.27
N ALA A 6 7.21 4.62 24.03
CA ALA A 6 6.40 5.70 23.56
C ALA A 6 5.18 5.73 24.49
N ASN A 7 5.12 6.74 25.36
CA ASN A 7 3.87 7.12 26.00
C ASN A 7 2.91 7.44 24.85
N ALA A 8 2.12 6.45 24.45
CA ALA A 8 1.02 6.62 23.55
C ALA A 8 0.01 7.52 24.28
N ASN A 9 0.22 8.83 24.19
CA ASN A 9 -0.86 9.77 24.41
C ASN A 9 -2.01 9.26 23.55
N SER A 10 -3.16 9.03 24.17
CA SER A 10 -4.41 8.65 23.49
C SER A 10 -4.90 9.84 22.65
N ALA A 11 -4.16 10.16 21.60
CA ALA A 11 -4.62 11.07 20.57
C ALA A 11 -5.77 10.37 19.86
N GLU A 12 -6.94 11.00 19.89
CA GLU A 12 -8.10 10.53 19.17
C GLU A 12 -7.95 10.96 17.70
N TRP A 13 -7.73 9.98 16.82
CA TRP A 13 -7.54 10.24 15.39
C TRP A 13 -8.86 10.08 14.64
N LYS A 14 -9.18 11.06 13.79
CA LYS A 14 -10.28 10.94 12.82
C LYS A 14 -9.72 10.54 11.46
N PHE A 15 -10.21 9.41 10.94
CA PHE A 15 -9.85 8.94 9.60
C PHE A 15 -10.92 9.36 8.59
N ILE A 16 -10.50 10.05 7.53
CA ILE A 16 -11.38 10.47 6.43
C ILE A 16 -10.85 9.80 5.15
N SER A 17 -11.68 8.99 4.52
CA SER A 17 -11.36 8.34 3.24
C SER A 17 -11.79 9.24 2.09
N THR A 18 -10.85 9.53 1.18
CA THR A 18 -11.07 10.46 0.07
C THR A 18 -10.76 9.77 -1.27
N PRO A 19 -11.71 9.75 -2.22
CA PRO A 19 -11.50 9.11 -3.52
C PRO A 19 -10.61 9.97 -4.42
N VAL A 20 -9.30 9.67 -4.45
CA VAL A 20 -8.31 10.41 -5.23
C VAL A 20 -7.68 9.56 -6.35
N SER A 21 -7.21 10.19 -7.42
CA SER A 21 -6.44 9.53 -8.48
C SER A 21 -4.96 9.39 -8.08
N SER A 22 -4.32 8.28 -8.47
CA SER A 22 -2.86 8.12 -8.30
C SER A 22 -2.05 8.86 -9.37
N GLY A 23 -2.67 9.30 -10.47
CA GLY A 23 -1.98 9.98 -11.57
C GLY A 23 -0.99 9.09 -12.35
N ILE A 24 -0.98 7.79 -12.09
CA ILE A 24 -0.15 6.79 -12.75
C ILE A 24 -1.03 5.70 -13.40
N ARG A 25 -0.41 4.68 -13.99
CA ARG A 25 -1.15 3.53 -14.53
C ARG A 25 -1.89 2.76 -13.45
N LYS A 26 -3.03 2.15 -13.81
CA LYS A 26 -3.90 1.38 -12.91
C LYS A 26 -3.19 0.19 -12.23
N GLN A 27 -2.19 -0.39 -12.89
CA GLN A 27 -1.39 -1.49 -12.37
C GLN A 27 0.08 -1.09 -12.47
N PRO A 28 0.64 -0.45 -11.42
CA PRO A 28 2.06 -0.05 -11.39
C PRO A 28 2.98 -1.26 -11.51
N VAL A 29 4.08 -1.11 -12.27
CA VAL A 29 4.98 -2.25 -12.59
C VAL A 29 6.39 -2.12 -12.02
N SER A 30 6.61 -1.15 -11.13
CA SER A 30 7.87 -0.96 -10.42
C SER A 30 7.61 -0.29 -9.07
N ASP A 31 8.52 -0.50 -8.12
CA ASP A 31 8.54 0.18 -6.83
C ASP A 31 8.53 1.71 -7.01
N CYS A 32 9.30 2.25 -7.99
CA CYS A 32 9.31 3.69 -8.30
C CYS A 32 7.92 4.23 -8.68
N GLU A 33 7.16 3.50 -9.50
CA GLU A 33 5.79 3.87 -9.84
C GLU A 33 4.85 3.74 -8.63
N GLY A 34 4.99 2.69 -7.82
CA GLY A 34 4.21 2.52 -6.60
C GLY A 34 4.36 3.68 -5.62
N ILE A 35 5.61 4.05 -5.33
CA ILE A 35 5.92 5.18 -4.47
C ILE A 35 5.35 6.47 -5.05
N LEU A 36 5.45 6.69 -6.36
CA LEU A 36 4.87 7.87 -7.01
C LEU A 36 3.34 7.91 -6.88
N GLY A 37 2.67 6.78 -7.11
CA GLY A 37 1.21 6.68 -6.98
C GLY A 37 0.75 6.93 -5.54
N ALA A 38 1.39 6.27 -4.58
CA ALA A 38 1.12 6.47 -3.16
C ALA A 38 1.35 7.94 -2.75
N ARG A 39 2.45 8.57 -3.18
CA ARG A 39 2.72 9.99 -2.93
C ARG A 39 1.65 10.91 -3.51
N ASN A 40 1.24 10.68 -4.75
CA ASN A 40 0.20 11.49 -5.41
C ASN A 40 -1.12 11.39 -4.66
N ARG A 41 -1.50 10.18 -4.19
CA ARG A 41 -2.70 9.98 -3.36
C ARG A 41 -2.58 10.69 -2.02
N ALA A 42 -1.47 10.51 -1.31
CA ALA A 42 -1.24 11.12 0.00
C ALA A 42 -1.36 12.65 -0.07
N ARG A 43 -0.68 13.26 -1.05
CA ARG A 43 -0.69 14.72 -1.25
C ARG A 43 -2.08 15.25 -1.62
N THR A 44 -2.79 14.56 -2.51
CA THR A 44 -4.13 14.97 -2.92
C THR A 44 -5.10 14.86 -1.75
N ALA A 45 -5.07 13.75 -1.02
CA ALA A 45 -5.93 13.54 0.15
C ALA A 45 -5.69 14.59 1.25
N LEU A 46 -4.43 14.94 1.52
CA LEU A 46 -4.08 16.01 2.47
C LEU A 46 -4.65 17.37 2.05
N ASN A 47 -4.62 17.69 0.76
CA ASN A 47 -5.09 18.97 0.25
C ASN A 47 -6.62 19.06 0.13
N GLU A 48 -7.33 17.94 0.02
CA GLU A 48 -8.80 17.91 -0.13
C GLU A 48 -9.55 17.96 1.22
N VAL A 49 -8.88 17.64 2.33
CA VAL A 49 -9.48 17.62 3.66
C VAL A 49 -8.95 18.79 4.47
N SER A 50 -9.82 19.76 4.75
CA SER A 50 -9.49 20.88 5.64
C SER A 50 -9.03 20.39 7.02
N ASP A 51 -8.00 21.03 7.55
CA ASP A 51 -7.41 20.75 8.87
C ASP A 51 -6.83 19.32 9.03
N ALA A 52 -6.58 18.62 7.92
CA ALA A 52 -5.88 17.34 7.98
C ALA A 52 -4.40 17.53 8.36
N GLU A 53 -3.96 16.85 9.42
CA GLU A 53 -2.56 16.85 9.86
C GLU A 53 -1.68 15.92 9.00
N PHE A 54 -2.28 14.89 8.40
CA PHE A 54 -1.59 13.89 7.60
C PHE A 54 -2.41 13.47 6.37
N GLY A 55 -1.72 13.30 5.25
CA GLY A 55 -2.19 12.56 4.08
C GLY A 55 -1.54 11.20 4.02
N VAL A 56 -2.34 10.16 3.76
CA VAL A 56 -1.88 8.78 3.61
C VAL A 56 -2.29 8.28 2.22
N GLY A 57 -1.33 7.75 1.48
CA GLY A 57 -1.58 7.13 0.18
C GLY A 57 -1.01 5.72 0.15
N ILE A 58 -1.78 4.77 -0.39
CA ILE A 58 -1.42 3.36 -0.47
C ILE A 58 -1.56 2.93 -1.94
N GLU A 59 -0.56 2.22 -2.47
CA GLU A 59 -0.56 1.74 -3.85
C GLU A 59 0.09 0.35 -3.95
N GLY A 60 -0.63 -0.60 -4.55
CA GLY A 60 -0.10 -1.93 -4.87
C GLY A 60 0.71 -1.92 -6.18
N THR A 61 1.81 -2.66 -6.21
CA THR A 61 2.72 -2.76 -7.37
C THR A 61 2.97 -4.21 -7.76
N LEU A 62 3.26 -4.45 -9.03
CA LEU A 62 3.70 -5.74 -9.54
C LEU A 62 5.07 -5.62 -10.21
N GLU A 63 6.12 -6.10 -9.56
CA GLU A 63 7.48 -5.94 -10.06
C GLU A 63 8.13 -7.28 -10.41
N MET A 64 8.87 -7.31 -11.51
CA MET A 64 9.66 -8.46 -11.91
C MET A 64 11.03 -8.41 -11.21
N VAL A 65 11.27 -9.33 -10.29
CA VAL A 65 12.55 -9.50 -9.60
C VAL A 65 13.13 -10.86 -9.95
N SER A 66 14.31 -10.87 -10.57
CA SER A 66 14.99 -12.12 -10.99
C SER A 66 14.10 -13.05 -11.83
N GLY A 67 13.27 -12.48 -12.71
CA GLY A 67 12.36 -13.25 -13.59
C GLY A 67 11.08 -13.74 -12.91
N ILE A 68 10.83 -13.39 -11.65
CA ILE A 68 9.61 -13.73 -10.90
C ILE A 68 8.83 -12.44 -10.63
N CYS A 69 7.51 -12.48 -10.85
CA CYS A 69 6.65 -11.36 -10.51
C CYS A 69 6.34 -11.37 -9.01
N TYR A 70 6.43 -10.22 -8.36
CA TYR A 70 6.08 -10.03 -6.95
C TYR A 70 5.06 -8.91 -6.81
N LEU A 71 4.11 -9.11 -5.89
CA LEU A 71 3.25 -8.07 -5.37
C LEU A 71 3.94 -7.40 -4.18
N ARG A 72 3.95 -6.08 -4.16
CA ARG A 72 4.33 -5.26 -3.00
C ARG A 72 3.41 -4.05 -2.90
N THR A 73 3.00 -3.73 -1.67
CA THR A 73 2.21 -2.52 -1.40
C THR A 73 3.10 -1.43 -0.80
N TRP A 74 3.09 -0.26 -1.42
CA TRP A 74 3.77 0.94 -0.94
C TRP A 74 2.79 1.87 -0.25
N SER A 75 3.26 2.55 0.78
CA SER A 75 2.57 3.64 1.45
C SER A 75 3.46 4.87 1.53
N VAL A 76 2.85 6.03 1.40
CA VAL A 76 3.48 7.34 1.63
C VAL A 76 2.61 8.11 2.60
N VAL A 77 3.25 8.68 3.63
CA VAL A 77 2.62 9.58 4.59
C VAL A 77 3.27 10.94 4.49
N ILE A 78 2.45 11.98 4.37
CA ILE A 78 2.89 13.39 4.28
C ILE A 78 2.19 14.15 5.41
N ASN A 79 2.94 14.89 6.23
CA ASN A 79 2.32 15.78 7.22
C ASN A 79 1.99 17.17 6.62
N ASP A 80 1.20 17.95 7.33
CA ASP A 80 0.84 19.34 7.01
C ASP A 80 2.04 20.30 6.83
N LYS A 81 3.21 19.95 7.39
CA LYS A 81 4.49 20.67 7.21
C LYS A 81 5.25 20.27 5.95
N GLY A 82 4.77 19.27 5.21
CA GLY A 82 5.40 18.77 3.98
C GLY A 82 6.48 17.72 4.20
N ASP A 83 6.69 17.23 5.43
CA ASP A 83 7.54 16.08 5.67
C ASP A 83 6.90 14.81 5.11
N GLU A 84 7.68 14.08 4.32
CA GLU A 84 7.27 12.82 3.74
C GLU A 84 8.07 11.64 4.32
N GLY A 85 7.36 10.53 4.53
CA GLY A 85 7.91 9.21 4.77
C GLY A 85 7.29 8.18 3.82
N SER A 86 8.08 7.22 3.35
CA SER A 86 7.62 6.12 2.49
C SER A 86 8.02 4.78 3.07
N GLY A 87 7.14 3.79 2.96
CA GLY A 87 7.38 2.44 3.44
C GLY A 87 6.63 1.41 2.62
N ALA A 88 7.06 0.16 2.70
CA ALA A 88 6.43 -0.94 2.00
C ALA A 88 6.01 -2.05 2.98
N GLY A 89 4.95 -2.75 2.61
CA GLY A 89 4.57 -4.01 3.23
C GLY A 89 5.45 -5.18 2.78
N PRO A 90 5.14 -6.39 3.25
CA PRO A 90 5.78 -7.61 2.76
C PRO A 90 5.57 -7.78 1.25
N SER A 91 6.44 -8.57 0.64
CA SER A 91 6.37 -8.91 -0.79
C SER A 91 6.04 -10.38 -0.96
N VAL A 92 5.16 -10.71 -1.89
CA VAL A 92 4.72 -12.09 -2.16
C VAL A 92 4.75 -12.38 -3.65
N PHE A 93 5.22 -13.57 -4.03
CA PHE A 93 5.31 -13.94 -5.45
C PHE A 93 3.92 -14.06 -6.09
N VAL A 94 3.84 -13.81 -7.38
CA VAL A 94 2.62 -13.93 -8.19
C VAL A 94 2.78 -15.10 -9.17
N PRO A 95 1.92 -16.13 -9.09
CA PRO A 95 1.94 -17.29 -10.00
C PRO A 95 1.87 -16.91 -11.48
N ALA A 96 2.55 -17.69 -12.33
CA ALA A 96 2.67 -17.40 -13.77
C ALA A 96 1.33 -17.35 -14.52
N ASN A 97 0.33 -18.15 -14.11
CA ASN A 97 -1.02 -18.11 -14.67
C ASN A 97 -1.73 -16.78 -14.37
N ILE A 98 -1.55 -16.21 -13.18
CA ILE A 98 -2.05 -14.88 -12.81
C ILE A 98 -1.32 -13.80 -13.62
N VAL A 99 0.02 -13.88 -13.72
CA VAL A 99 0.83 -12.95 -14.53
C VAL A 99 0.39 -12.95 -16.01
N SER A 100 0.07 -14.13 -16.56
CA SER A 100 -0.45 -14.26 -17.93
C SER A 100 -1.76 -13.51 -18.13
N LEU A 101 -2.69 -13.57 -17.17
CA LEU A 101 -3.94 -12.81 -17.22
C LEU A 101 -3.69 -11.30 -17.12
N ILE A 102 -2.78 -10.87 -16.25
CA ILE A 102 -2.42 -9.45 -16.14
C ILE A 102 -1.85 -8.91 -17.47
N ARG A 103 -1.02 -9.70 -18.15
CA ARG A 103 -0.50 -9.37 -19.49
C ARG A 103 -1.59 -9.29 -20.56
N GLN A 104 -2.74 -9.95 -20.35
CA GLN A 104 -3.92 -9.85 -21.21
C GLN A 104 -4.82 -8.64 -20.87
N GLY A 105 -4.44 -7.83 -19.88
CA GLY A 105 -5.15 -6.61 -19.49
C GLY A 105 -6.07 -6.75 -18.29
N TYR A 106 -6.14 -7.92 -17.65
CA TYR A 106 -6.87 -8.09 -16.38
C TYR A 106 -6.15 -7.36 -15.24
N GLN A 107 -6.90 -6.75 -14.33
CA GLN A 107 -6.33 -6.28 -13.07
C GLN A 107 -5.98 -7.47 -12.17
N LEU A 108 -5.01 -7.30 -11.25
CA LEU A 108 -4.63 -8.36 -10.32
C LEU A 108 -5.84 -8.97 -9.59
N GLY A 109 -6.75 -8.11 -9.08
CA GLY A 109 -7.98 -8.55 -8.41
C GLY A 109 -8.86 -9.45 -9.27
N GLU A 110 -9.00 -9.14 -10.55
CA GLU A 110 -9.79 -9.95 -11.49
C GLU A 110 -9.08 -11.27 -11.80
N ALA A 111 -7.75 -11.23 -11.93
CA ALA A 111 -6.95 -12.40 -12.19
C ALA A 111 -6.99 -13.40 -11.02
N ILE A 112 -6.84 -12.93 -9.77
CA ILE A 112 -6.90 -13.81 -8.59
C ILE A 112 -8.27 -14.44 -8.41
N GLU A 113 -9.36 -13.69 -8.63
CA GLU A 113 -10.73 -14.20 -8.53
C GLU A 113 -10.96 -15.28 -9.60
N LYS A 114 -10.54 -15.01 -10.84
CA LYS A 114 -10.62 -15.95 -11.95
C LYS A 114 -9.82 -17.24 -11.71
N THR A 115 -8.61 -17.15 -11.16
CA THR A 115 -7.73 -18.32 -10.99
C THR A 115 -8.02 -19.11 -9.72
N SER A 116 -8.47 -18.46 -8.65
CA SER A 116 -8.82 -19.13 -7.40
C SER A 116 -10.17 -19.83 -7.48
N GLY A 117 -11.08 -19.35 -8.33
CA GLY A 117 -12.47 -19.82 -8.37
C GLY A 117 -13.28 -19.43 -7.14
N ILE A 118 -12.75 -18.54 -6.29
CA ILE A 118 -13.39 -18.05 -5.07
C ILE A 118 -14.04 -16.70 -5.41
N PRO A 119 -15.39 -16.59 -5.38
CA PRO A 119 -16.07 -15.32 -5.59
C PRO A 119 -15.61 -14.25 -4.59
N ASN A 120 -15.49 -12.99 -5.01
CA ASN A 120 -15.07 -11.87 -4.18
C ASN A 120 -13.68 -11.98 -3.53
N ALA A 121 -12.84 -12.94 -3.95
CA ALA A 121 -11.52 -13.15 -3.33
C ALA A 121 -10.64 -11.90 -3.34
N ARG A 122 -10.82 -11.03 -4.33
CA ARG A 122 -10.11 -9.74 -4.41
C ARG A 122 -10.45 -8.76 -3.29
N TYR A 123 -11.63 -8.87 -2.71
CA TYR A 123 -12.09 -8.02 -1.61
C TYR A 123 -11.83 -8.68 -0.26
N GLU A 124 -12.08 -9.98 -0.15
CA GLU A 124 -11.98 -10.71 1.12
C GLU A 124 -10.55 -11.03 1.52
N TYR A 125 -9.71 -11.44 0.56
CA TYR A 125 -8.37 -11.95 0.85
C TYR A 125 -7.27 -11.09 0.25
N GLY A 126 -7.51 -10.54 -0.94
CA GLY A 126 -6.44 -10.03 -1.79
C GLY A 126 -5.46 -11.15 -2.19
N HIS A 127 -4.39 -10.80 -2.90
CA HIS A 127 -3.42 -11.80 -3.34
C HIS A 127 -2.60 -12.36 -2.15
N ILE A 128 -2.16 -11.50 -1.21
CA ILE A 128 -1.36 -11.96 -0.06
C ILE A 128 -2.15 -12.90 0.86
N GLY A 129 -3.43 -12.61 1.11
CA GLY A 129 -4.29 -13.45 1.95
C GLY A 129 -4.48 -14.84 1.31
N LEU A 130 -4.67 -14.91 -0.01
CA LEU A 130 -4.74 -16.19 -0.71
C LEU A 130 -3.43 -16.98 -0.60
N MET A 131 -2.30 -16.33 -0.84
CA MET A 131 -0.99 -17.01 -0.87
C MET A 131 -0.53 -17.48 0.51
N THR A 132 -0.88 -16.74 1.56
CA THR A 132 -0.50 -17.05 2.95
C THR A 132 -1.56 -17.83 3.72
N ARG A 133 -2.68 -18.18 3.08
CA ARG A 133 -3.87 -18.74 3.76
C ARG A 133 -4.35 -17.86 4.92
N ASN A 134 -4.33 -16.55 4.66
CA ASN A 134 -4.72 -15.47 5.57
C ASN A 134 -3.90 -15.40 6.87
N ALA A 135 -2.70 -15.99 6.90
CA ALA A 135 -1.74 -15.76 7.99
C ALA A 135 -1.21 -14.31 7.99
N ILE A 136 -1.20 -13.68 6.81
CA ILE A 136 -1.09 -12.23 6.65
C ILE A 136 -2.26 -11.81 5.78
N SER A 137 -3.19 -11.04 6.34
CA SER A 137 -4.31 -10.49 5.59
C SER A 137 -3.89 -9.27 4.77
N ARG A 138 -4.76 -8.85 3.85
CA ARG A 138 -4.59 -7.59 3.12
C ARG A 138 -4.55 -6.37 4.07
N LEU A 139 -5.32 -6.40 5.15
CA LEU A 139 -5.27 -5.32 6.14
C LEU A 139 -3.91 -5.29 6.85
N ASP A 140 -3.36 -6.46 7.18
CA ASP A 140 -2.06 -6.55 7.85
C ASP A 140 -0.93 -6.02 6.94
N GLU A 141 -0.91 -6.38 5.66
CA GLU A 141 0.12 -5.88 4.73
C GLU A 141 0.04 -4.36 4.54
N GLU A 142 -1.17 -3.80 4.42
CA GLU A 142 -1.41 -2.37 4.23
C GLU A 142 -1.04 -1.60 5.51
N ALA A 143 -1.41 -2.13 6.68
CA ALA A 143 -1.05 -1.55 7.97
C ALA A 143 0.47 -1.53 8.17
N MET A 144 1.18 -2.62 7.85
CA MET A 144 2.64 -2.66 7.90
C MET A 144 3.26 -1.61 6.96
N ALA A 145 2.75 -1.46 5.74
CA ALA A 145 3.26 -0.44 4.80
C ALA A 145 3.13 0.98 5.38
N VAL A 146 1.97 1.31 5.96
CA VAL A 146 1.72 2.61 6.63
C VAL A 146 2.63 2.79 7.85
N GLN A 147 2.79 1.77 8.68
CA GLN A 147 3.71 1.80 9.83
C GLN A 147 5.15 2.09 9.41
N MET A 148 5.62 1.45 8.33
CA MET A 148 6.96 1.70 7.78
C MET A 148 7.09 3.13 7.22
N ALA A 149 6.05 3.66 6.58
CA ALA A 149 6.04 5.04 6.12
C ALA A 149 6.09 6.05 7.29
N LEU A 150 5.35 5.79 8.37
CA LEU A 150 5.37 6.60 9.60
C LEU A 150 6.73 6.55 10.31
N ALA A 151 7.44 5.42 10.28
CA ALA A 151 8.75 5.28 10.92
C ALA A 151 9.74 6.33 10.43
N ALA A 152 9.71 6.69 9.14
CA ALA A 152 10.55 7.76 8.60
C ALA A 152 10.25 9.14 9.22
N LEU A 153 9.00 9.40 9.60
CA LEU A 153 8.59 10.65 10.25
C LEU A 153 9.01 10.70 11.72
N LEU A 154 9.13 9.56 12.40
CA LEU A 154 9.56 9.47 13.81
C LEU A 154 11.03 9.86 14.02
N HIS A 155 11.85 9.83 12.97
CA HIS A 155 13.29 10.08 13.06
C HIS A 155 13.71 11.46 12.54
N LYS A 156 12.77 12.26 12.02
CA LYS A 156 13.05 13.66 11.67
C LYS A 156 13.00 14.52 12.93
N LYS A 157 14.18 14.90 13.43
CA LYS A 157 14.29 15.94 14.45
C LYS A 157 13.94 17.29 13.81
N SER A 158 13.00 18.00 14.43
CA SER A 158 12.86 19.45 14.33
C SER A 158 14.13 20.16 14.78
#